data_AF-A0A497JNN4-F1
#
_entry.id   AF-A0A497JNN4-F1
#
_cell.length_a   1.000
_cell.length_b   1.000
_cell.length_c   1.000
_cell.angle_alpha   90.00
_cell.angle_beta   90.00
_cell.angle_gamma   90.00
#
_symmetry.space_group_name_H-M   'P 1'
#
loop_
_entity.id
_entity.type
_entity.pdbx_description
1 polymer ?
#
loop_
_entity_poly.entity_id
_entity_poly.type
_entity_poly.pdbx_seq_one_letter_code
_entity_poly.pdbx_strand_id
1 'polypeptide(L)'
;MNNHEFYIWLAGFWEGGGCLNVTFSHRKGENVYCLKSGKRYGPYTVKKDVKKIQVVISNTNREILEKIVEKTGLGKIYQQKKFRKIRLKKPIYFWRIQRAEEVLLFLEKIKPYLQFRRVEVEEKLKSFMEH
;
A
#
# COMPACT_ATOMS: atom_id res chain seq x y z
N MET A 1 9.70 -7.46 22.43
CA MET A 1 9.72 -6.19 21.67
C MET A 1 8.48 -5.41 22.01
N ASN A 2 8.66 -4.24 22.62
CA ASN A 2 7.55 -3.32 22.90
C ASN A 2 7.08 -2.65 21.58
N ASN A 3 5.96 -1.92 21.62
CA ASN A 3 5.43 -1.28 20.41
C ASN A 3 6.40 -0.26 19.80
N HIS A 4 7.14 0.48 20.62
CA HIS A 4 8.07 1.51 20.16
C HIS A 4 9.24 0.93 19.36
N GLU A 5 9.94 -0.07 19.93
CA GLU A 5 11.01 -0.82 19.26
C GLU A 5 10.55 -1.46 17.96
N PHE A 6 9.31 -1.98 17.94
CA PHE A 6 8.74 -2.56 16.73
C PHE A 6 8.60 -1.52 15.61
N TYR A 7 8.10 -0.32 15.89
CA TYR A 7 7.95 0.72 14.87
C TYR A 7 9.29 1.31 14.41
N ILE A 8 10.30 1.38 15.29
CA ILE A 8 11.67 1.72 14.89
C ILE A 8 12.21 0.68 13.91
N TRP A 9 12.11 -0.61 14.27
CA TRP A 9 12.55 -1.70 13.39
C TRP A 9 11.78 -1.70 12.06
N LEU A 10 10.46 -1.52 12.12
CA LEU A 10 9.60 -1.52 10.94
C LEU A 10 9.88 -0.33 10.01
N ALA A 11 10.24 0.83 10.57
CA ALA A 11 10.64 1.99 9.77
C ALA A 11 11.90 1.68 8.94
N GLY A 12 12.95 1.16 9.58
CA GLY A 12 14.16 0.75 8.85
C GLY A 12 13.89 -0.35 7.83
N PHE A 13 13.07 -1.34 8.19
CA PHE A 13 12.67 -2.41 7.29
C PHE A 13 11.87 -1.89 6.08
N TRP A 14 10.96 -0.94 6.30
CA TRP A 14 10.15 -0.35 5.24
C TRP A 14 10.99 0.53 4.31
N GLU A 15 11.92 1.32 4.85
CA GLU A 15 12.81 2.16 4.06
C GLU A 15 13.70 1.35 3.11
N GLY A 16 14.15 0.17 3.55
CA GLY A 16 14.95 -0.74 2.74
C GLY A 16 14.16 -1.57 1.72
N GLY A 17 12.90 -1.94 2.01
CA GLY A 17 12.19 -2.98 1.25
C GLY A 17 10.74 -2.67 0.85
N GLY A 18 10.26 -1.45 1.07
CA GLY A 18 8.90 -1.09 0.68
C GLY A 18 8.76 0.32 0.11
N CYS A 19 7.50 0.66 -0.15
CA CYS A 19 7.14 1.90 -0.82
C CYS A 19 5.74 2.39 -0.45
N LEU A 20 5.56 3.70 -0.53
CA LEU A 20 4.26 4.37 -0.57
C LEU A 20 3.94 4.69 -2.03
N ASN A 21 2.80 4.21 -2.53
CA ASN A 21 2.35 4.52 -3.89
C ASN A 21 1.06 5.32 -3.84
N VAL A 22 1.02 6.40 -4.61
CA VAL A 22 -0.20 7.16 -4.91
C VAL A 22 -0.45 7.00 -6.40
N THR A 23 -1.64 6.51 -6.77
CA THR A 23 -2.03 6.27 -8.16
C THR A 23 -3.43 6.79 -8.43
N PHE A 24 -3.76 6.99 -9.71
CA PHE A 24 -5.14 7.27 -10.11
C PHE A 24 -5.86 5.95 -10.40
N SER A 25 -6.99 5.74 -9.74
CA SER A 25 -7.94 4.69 -10.14
C SER A 25 -8.66 5.09 -11.40
N HIS A 26 -9.11 6.34 -11.42
CA HIS A 26 -9.86 6.94 -12.51
C HIS A 26 -9.48 8.41 -12.61
N ARG A 27 -9.36 8.92 -13.83
CA ARG A 27 -9.12 10.34 -14.09
C ARG A 27 -10.40 11.05 -14.49
N LYS A 28 -10.48 12.35 -14.22
CA LYS A 28 -11.57 13.23 -14.67
C LYS A 28 -11.75 13.10 -16.19
N GLY A 29 -12.99 12.90 -16.61
CA GLY A 29 -13.35 12.69 -18.01
C GLY A 29 -13.30 11.25 -18.48
N GLU A 30 -12.74 10.31 -17.70
CA GLU A 30 -12.81 8.89 -18.04
C GLU A 30 -14.25 8.37 -17.92
N ASN A 31 -14.59 7.42 -18.79
CA ASN A 31 -15.86 6.71 -18.77
C ASN A 31 -15.69 5.39 -18.03
N VAL A 32 -16.34 5.28 -16.87
CA VAL A 32 -16.27 4.10 -16.00
C VAL A 32 -17.60 3.35 -15.98
N TYR A 33 -17.52 2.06 -15.72
CA TYR A 33 -18.68 1.20 -15.54
C TYR A 33 -18.68 0.67 -14.11
N CYS A 34 -19.83 0.67 -13.46
CA CYS A 34 -19.98 0.03 -12.17
C CYS A 34 -20.62 -1.35 -12.33
N LEU A 35 -20.10 -2.31 -11.57
CA LEU A 35 -20.68 -3.64 -11.46
C LEU A 35 -21.49 -3.69 -10.17
N LYS A 36 -22.80 -3.89 -10.29
CA LYS A 36 -23.70 -4.06 -9.15
C LYS A 36 -24.53 -5.32 -9.37
N SER A 37 -24.44 -6.27 -8.43
CA SER A 37 -25.12 -7.57 -8.51
C SER A 37 -24.87 -8.32 -9.83
N GLY A 38 -23.63 -8.31 -10.32
CA GLY A 38 -23.24 -8.97 -11.57
C GLY A 38 -23.67 -8.24 -12.86
N LYS A 39 -24.49 -7.18 -12.76
CA LYS A 39 -24.90 -6.35 -13.89
C LYS A 39 -23.98 -5.14 -14.03
N ARG A 40 -23.69 -4.77 -15.29
CA ARG A 40 -22.84 -3.63 -15.65
C ARG A 40 -23.72 -2.40 -15.93
N TYR A 41 -23.41 -1.29 -15.27
CA TYR A 41 -24.09 -0.01 -15.45
C TYR A 41 -23.09 1.05 -15.92
N GLY A 42 -23.53 1.99 -16.77
CA GLY A 42 -22.70 3.07 -17.33
C GLY A 42 -22.79 3.19 -18.85
N PRO A 43 -21.93 3.99 -19.49
CA PRO A 43 -20.77 4.66 -18.89
C PRO A 43 -21.16 5.85 -18.01
N TYR A 44 -20.42 6.02 -16.91
CA TYR A 44 -20.45 7.24 -16.09
C TYR A 44 -19.18 8.03 -16.33
N THR A 45 -19.32 9.33 -16.58
CA THR A 45 -18.17 10.22 -16.69
C THR A 45 -17.67 10.61 -15.31
N VAL A 46 -16.39 10.36 -15.06
CA VAL A 46 -15.72 10.68 -13.81
C VAL A 46 -15.61 12.20 -13.67
N LYS A 47 -16.27 12.77 -12.66
CA LYS A 47 -16.32 14.23 -12.44
C LYS A 47 -15.03 14.79 -11.83
N LYS A 48 -14.31 13.98 -11.06
CA LYS A 48 -13.05 14.34 -10.38
C LYS A 48 -12.12 13.15 -10.34
N ASP A 49 -10.83 13.42 -10.30
CA ASP A 49 -9.81 12.37 -10.16
C ASP A 49 -10.05 11.52 -8.91
N VAL A 50 -10.01 10.21 -9.07
CA VAL A 50 -10.15 9.23 -7.99
C VAL A 50 -8.77 8.66 -7.71
N LYS A 51 -8.10 9.18 -6.68
CA LYS A 51 -6.79 8.72 -6.25
C LYS A 51 -6.91 7.47 -5.36
N LYS A 52 -5.87 6.64 -5.37
CA LYS A 52 -5.64 5.52 -4.45
C LYS A 52 -4.27 5.71 -3.81
N ILE A 53 -4.18 5.32 -2.54
CA ILE A 53 -2.93 5.28 -1.80
C ILE A 53 -2.72 3.86 -1.29
N GLN A 54 -1.48 3.38 -1.33
CA GLN A 54 -1.13 2.07 -0.82
C GLN A 54 0.29 2.03 -0.24
N VAL A 55 0.44 1.30 0.86
CA VAL A 55 1.74 0.91 1.41
C VAL A 55 2.03 -0.51 0.98
N VAL A 56 3.24 -0.77 0.52
CA VAL A 56 3.68 -2.09 0.10
C VAL A 56 5.04 -2.40 0.70
N ILE A 57 5.20 -3.60 1.27
CA ILE A 57 6.50 -4.18 1.61
C ILE A 57 6.62 -5.52 0.89
N SER A 58 7.73 -5.74 0.20
CA SER A 58 8.01 -7.02 -0.45
C SER A 58 9.12 -7.76 0.27
N ASN A 59 8.94 -9.06 0.52
CA ASN A 59 9.98 -9.90 1.09
C ASN A 59 9.85 -11.36 0.61
N THR A 60 10.95 -12.11 0.66
CA THR A 60 10.93 -13.56 0.42
C THR A 60 10.58 -14.34 1.68
N ASN A 61 10.83 -13.77 2.87
CA ASN A 61 10.43 -14.36 4.14
C ASN A 61 8.99 -13.94 4.48
N ARG A 62 8.06 -14.88 4.35
CA ARG A 62 6.64 -14.68 4.64
C ARG A 62 6.36 -14.46 6.13
N GLU A 63 7.07 -15.16 7.00
CA GLU A 63 6.85 -15.10 8.46
C GLU A 63 7.08 -13.69 9.01
N ILE A 64 8.06 -12.98 8.46
CA ILE A 64 8.31 -11.57 8.84
C ILE A 64 7.10 -10.71 8.47
N LEU A 65 6.50 -10.91 7.30
CA LEU A 65 5.31 -10.17 6.88
C LEU A 65 4.10 -10.54 7.74
N GLU A 66 3.97 -11.81 8.14
CA GLU A 66 2.91 -12.27 9.05
C GLU A 66 3.04 -11.61 10.43
N LYS A 67 4.25 -11.51 10.98
CA LYS A 67 4.52 -10.76 12.22
C LYS A 67 4.15 -9.29 12.09
N ILE A 68 4.36 -8.66 10.93
CA ILE A 68 3.93 -7.27 10.69
C ILE A 68 2.41 -7.18 10.75
N VAL A 69 1.68 -8.08 10.11
CA VAL A 69 0.21 -8.12 10.16
C VAL A 69 -0.28 -8.32 11.59
N GLU A 70 0.31 -9.28 12.31
CA GLU A 70 -0.05 -9.59 13.70
C GLU A 70 0.15 -8.37 14.62
N LYS A 71 1.29 -7.67 14.48
CA LYS A 71 1.63 -6.52 15.34
C LYS A 71 0.91 -5.23 14.97
N THR A 72 0.65 -5.00 13.68
CA THR A 72 -0.02 -3.77 13.23
C THR A 72 -1.54 -3.91 13.22
N GLY A 73 -2.06 -5.12 12.99
CA GLY A 73 -3.47 -5.37 12.68
C GLY A 73 -3.88 -4.86 11.29
N LEU A 74 -2.94 -4.46 10.44
CA LEU A 74 -3.22 -3.76 9.17
C LEU A 74 -2.77 -4.56 7.95
N GLY A 75 -3.45 -4.31 6.83
CA GLY A 75 -3.08 -4.84 5.52
C GLY A 75 -3.27 -6.34 5.36
N LYS A 76 -2.83 -6.85 4.22
CA LYS A 76 -2.94 -8.26 3.83
C LYS A 76 -1.69 -8.74 3.12
N ILE A 77 -1.41 -10.04 3.22
CA ILE A 77 -0.29 -10.68 2.52
C ILE A 77 -0.79 -11.31 1.22
N TYR A 78 -0.05 -11.04 0.16
CA TYR A 78 -0.29 -11.57 -1.17
C TYR A 78 0.97 -12.27 -1.65
N GLN A 79 0.82 -13.43 -2.29
CA GLN A 79 1.92 -14.08 -2.98
C GLN A 79 1.99 -13.59 -4.43
N GLN A 80 3.20 -13.27 -4.91
CA GLN A 80 3.38 -12.96 -6.32
C GLN A 80 2.98 -14.16 -7.17
N LYS A 81 2.05 -13.97 -8.11
CA LYS A 81 1.72 -15.00 -9.10
C LYS A 81 2.97 -15.28 -9.93
N LYS A 82 3.36 -16.56 -10.05
CA LYS A 82 4.47 -16.97 -10.91
C LYS A 82 4.14 -16.55 -12.35
N PHE A 83 4.90 -15.63 -12.91
CA PHE A 83 4.82 -15.38 -14.36
C PHE A 83 5.38 -16.60 -15.07
N ARG A 84 4.61 -17.19 -16.00
CA ARG A 84 4.97 -18.44 -16.70
C ARG A 84 6.36 -18.42 -17.36
N LYS A 85 6.93 -17.24 -17.64
CA LYS A 85 8.23 -17.05 -18.30
C LYS A 85 9.42 -16.82 -17.36
N ILE A 86 9.21 -16.55 -16.06
CA ILE A 86 10.31 -16.26 -15.11
C ILE A 86 10.21 -17.23 -13.94
N ARG A 87 11.07 -18.26 -13.95
CA ARG A 87 11.26 -19.15 -12.79
C ARG A 87 12.06 -18.40 -11.72
N LEU A 88 11.36 -17.65 -10.86
CA LEU A 88 11.98 -17.14 -9.63
C LEU A 88 12.41 -18.32 -8.75
N LYS A 89 13.65 -18.30 -8.26
CA LYS A 89 14.20 -19.35 -7.38
C LYS A 89 13.47 -19.45 -6.03
N LYS A 90 12.89 -18.33 -5.55
CA LYS A 90 12.12 -18.26 -4.29
C LYS A 90 10.83 -17.46 -4.51
N PRO A 91 9.72 -17.82 -3.84
CA PRO A 91 8.50 -17.02 -3.88
C PRO A 91 8.73 -15.63 -3.26
N ILE A 92 8.11 -14.61 -3.84
CA ILE A 92 8.07 -13.25 -3.30
C ILE A 92 6.68 -13.01 -2.75
N TYR A 93 6.63 -12.47 -1.53
CA TYR A 93 5.41 -12.10 -0.84
C TYR A 93 5.35 -10.59 -0.70
N PHE A 94 4.12 -10.05 -0.70
CA PHE A 94 3.84 -8.64 -0.51
C PHE A 94 2.90 -8.48 0.66
N TRP A 95 3.28 -7.68 1.64
CA TRP A 95 2.33 -7.11 2.58
C TRP A 95 1.84 -5.78 1.99
N ARG A 96 0.52 -5.59 1.91
CA ARG A 96 -0.09 -4.38 1.33
C ARG A 96 -1.21 -3.84 2.21
N ILE A 97 -1.19 -2.54 2.44
CA ILE A 97 -2.31 -1.76 2.97
C ILE A 97 -2.89 -0.94 1.82
N GLN A 98 -4.19 -1.08 1.54
CA GLN A 98 -4.84 -0.48 0.37
C GLN A 98 -6.06 0.40 0.72
N ARG A 99 -6.58 0.31 1.94
CA ARG A 99 -7.64 1.19 2.42
C ARG A 99 -7.00 2.49 2.87
N ALA A 100 -7.55 3.62 2.44
CA ALA A 100 -6.94 4.92 2.68
C ALA A 100 -6.82 5.19 4.19
N GLU A 101 -7.85 4.85 4.96
CA GLU A 101 -7.92 5.04 6.40
C GLU A 101 -6.82 4.23 7.12
N GLU A 102 -6.63 2.96 6.72
CA GLU A 102 -5.57 2.10 7.26
C GLU A 102 -4.18 2.60 6.89
N VAL A 103 -4.00 3.14 5.67
CA VAL A 103 -2.73 3.74 5.25
C VAL A 103 -2.42 4.98 6.07
N LEU A 104 -3.39 5.87 6.27
CA LEU A 104 -3.19 7.09 7.07
C LEU A 104 -2.80 6.74 8.51
N LEU A 105 -3.50 5.78 9.12
CA LEU A 105 -3.18 5.29 10.47
C LEU A 105 -1.77 4.68 10.55
N PHE A 106 -1.37 3.92 9.53
CA PHE A 106 -0.02 3.37 9.47
C PHE A 106 1.05 4.47 9.36
N LEU A 107 0.82 5.44 8.46
CA LEU A 107 1.75 6.55 8.23
C LEU A 107 1.91 7.41 9.48
N GLU A 108 0.83 7.70 10.20
CA GLU A 108 0.87 8.43 11.47
C GLU A 108 1.80 7.76 12.49
N LYS A 109 1.73 6.43 12.60
CA LYS A 109 2.55 5.66 13.56
C LYS A 109 4.01 5.52 13.14
N ILE A 110 4.29 5.35 11.85
CA ILE A 110 5.65 5.06 11.37
C ILE A 110 6.46 6.31 11.05
N LYS A 111 5.81 7.41 10.64
CA LYS A 111 6.47 8.66 10.21
C LYS A 111 7.50 9.21 11.22
N PRO A 112 7.26 9.19 12.55
CA PRO A 112 8.25 9.67 13.52
C PRO A 112 9.58 8.93 13.48
N TYR A 113 9.61 7.71 12.96
CA TYR A 113 10.77 6.82 12.95
C TYR A 113 11.48 6.75 11.58
N LEU A 114 10.92 7.39 10.55
CA LEU A 114 11.54 7.44 9.22
C LEU A 114 12.76 8.37 9.21
N GLN A 115 13.84 7.93 8.58
CA GLN A 115 15.07 8.70 8.48
C GLN A 115 15.28 9.30 7.08
N PHE A 116 15.04 8.51 6.04
CA PHE A 116 15.39 8.86 4.66
C PHE A 116 14.17 9.22 3.81
N ARG A 117 13.04 8.53 4.04
CA ARG A 117 11.85 8.67 3.18
C ARG A 117 10.78 9.60 3.75
N ARG A 118 11.07 10.29 4.85
CA ARG A 118 10.07 11.15 5.52
C ARG A 118 9.52 12.23 4.59
N VAL A 119 10.39 12.95 3.89
CA VAL A 119 10.00 14.01 2.96
C VAL A 119 9.19 13.43 1.78
N GLU A 120 9.67 12.34 1.17
CA GLU A 120 8.96 11.63 0.10
C GLU A 120 7.53 11.24 0.53
N VAL A 121 7.39 10.71 1.75
CA VAL A 121 6.10 10.30 2.31
C VAL A 121 5.19 11.50 2.54
N GLU A 122 5.71 12.60 3.08
CA GLU A 122 4.95 13.82 3.35
C GLU A 122 4.46 14.47 2.04
N GLU A 123 5.30 14.54 1.01
CA GLU A 123 4.92 15.06 -0.31
C GLU A 123 3.86 14.19 -0.98
N LYS A 124 4.04 12.86 -0.96
CA LYS A 124 3.03 11.93 -1.48
C LYS A 124 1.71 12.05 -0.74
N LEU A 125 1.75 12.16 0.59
CA LEU A 125 0.56 12.35 1.41
C LEU A 125 -0.14 13.67 1.07
N LYS A 126 0.61 14.77 0.96
CA LYS A 126 0.10 16.07 0.54
C LYS A 126 -0.58 15.98 -0.82
N SER A 127 0.07 15.38 -1.82
CA SER A 127 -0.50 15.20 -3.16
C SER A 127 -1.75 14.31 -3.18
N PHE A 128 -1.89 13.39 -2.21
CA PHE A 128 -3.08 12.55 -2.08
C PHE A 128 -4.24 13.31 -1.45
N MET A 129 -3.96 14.14 -0.44
CA MET A 129 -4.95 14.93 0.30
C MET A 129 -5.40 16.19 -0.43
N GLU A 130 -4.53 16.79 -1.24
CA GLU A 130 -4.91 17.87 -2.14
C GLU A 130 -5.80 17.30 -3.25
N HIS A 131 -7.13 17.41 -3.06
CA HIS A 131 -8.23 17.59 -4.03
C HIS A 131 -9.60 17.59 -3.34
#